data_AF-A0A957TBA5-F1
#
_entry.id   AF-A0A957TBA5-F1
#
_cell.length_a   1.000
_cell.length_b   1.000
_cell.length_c   1.000
_cell.angle_alpha   90.00
_cell.angle_beta   90.00
_cell.angle_gamma   90.00
#
_symmetry.space_group_name_H-M   'P 1'
#
loop_
_entity.id
_entity.type
_entity.pdbx_description
1 polymer ?
#
loop_
_entity_poly.entity_id
_entity_poly.type
_entity_poly.pdbx_seq_one_letter_code
_entity_poly.pdbx_strand_id
1 'polypeptide(L)'
;MNNFTRLTLLIILGIVLASCTSKAANSNKVSIVAPEFRTAAVQTLTAAVTPTKTSMPTQTATSLPTITFTPAATNTPTTTPAYPEIHFSLDIPSANGVAAADSCNRSTFLRDVTIKDGTVLMPGETFKKIWRFENTGSCAWKKDYNIIFVSGLKMDGETTTINQYVAPGKTADIHLALTAPDVEGTFTGYWMLANENEKGFGEVVYVQIVVSEDEEDEEPE
;
A
#
# COMPACT_ATOMS: atom_id res chain seq x y z
N MET A 1 -58.15 22.70 33.21
CA MET A 1 -57.53 21.67 32.34
C MET A 1 -58.57 20.57 32.13
N ASN A 2 -59.14 20.46 30.94
CA ASN A 2 -60.32 19.62 30.70
C ASN A 2 -60.00 18.13 30.90
N ASN A 3 -60.97 17.37 31.39
CA ASN A 3 -60.86 15.91 31.55
C ASN A 3 -60.47 15.22 30.23
N PHE A 4 -60.86 15.83 29.10
CA PHE A 4 -60.47 15.40 27.76
C PHE A 4 -58.96 15.56 27.50
N THR A 5 -58.35 16.66 27.96
CA THR A 5 -56.92 16.96 27.83
C THR A 5 -56.05 16.05 28.70
N ARG A 6 -56.58 15.62 29.86
CA ARG A 6 -55.91 14.63 30.73
C ARG A 6 -55.97 13.21 30.16
N LEU A 7 -57.06 12.86 29.47
CA LEU A 7 -57.20 11.56 28.81
C LEU A 7 -56.31 11.44 27.57
N THR A 8 -56.13 12.53 26.81
CA THR A 8 -55.19 12.55 25.66
C THR A 8 -53.73 12.46 26.10
N LEU A 9 -53.36 13.08 27.23
CA LEU A 9 -51.99 13.02 27.74
C LEU A 9 -51.60 11.61 28.25
N LEU A 10 -52.55 10.86 28.82
CA LEU A 10 -52.32 9.48 29.29
C LEU A 10 -52.25 8.46 28.15
N ILE A 11 -52.98 8.67 27.05
CA ILE A 11 -52.92 7.79 25.87
C ILE A 11 -51.59 8.01 25.11
N ILE A 12 -51.08 9.24 25.03
CA ILE A 12 -49.79 9.53 24.38
C ILE A 12 -48.61 9.01 25.21
N LEU A 13 -48.69 9.03 26.55
CA LEU A 13 -47.65 8.45 27.42
C LEU A 13 -47.61 6.90 27.38
N GLY A 14 -48.74 6.26 27.09
CA GLY A 14 -48.83 4.80 26.93
C GLY A 14 -48.28 4.25 25.61
N ILE A 15 -48.23 5.07 24.56
CA ILE A 15 -47.72 4.66 23.22
C ILE A 15 -46.17 4.66 23.17
N VAL A 16 -45.49 5.25 24.16
CA VAL A 16 -44.01 5.33 24.20
C VAL A 16 -43.33 4.08 24.82
N LEU A 17 -44.10 3.11 25.34
CA LEU A 17 -43.54 1.95 26.07
C LEU A 17 -43.65 0.60 25.33
N ALA A 18 -43.98 0.57 24.02
CA ALA A 18 -44.17 -0.67 23.26
C ALA A 18 -43.36 -0.75 21.93
N SER A 19 -42.13 -0.25 21.91
CA SER A 19 -41.16 -0.51 20.83
C SER A 19 -39.89 -1.16 21.35
N CYS A 20 -40.04 -2.29 22.04
CA CYS A 20 -38.95 -3.25 22.20
C CYS A 20 -39.20 -4.40 21.21
N THR A 21 -38.78 -4.22 19.95
CA THR A 21 -38.58 -5.33 19.02
C THR A 21 -37.08 -5.47 18.81
N SER A 22 -36.44 -6.24 19.67
CA SER A 22 -35.07 -6.72 19.47
C SER A 22 -35.06 -7.57 18.21
N LYS A 23 -34.61 -7.01 17.09
CA LYS A 23 -34.27 -7.81 15.90
C LYS A 23 -33.11 -8.70 16.30
N ALA A 24 -33.38 -10.00 16.32
CA ALA A 24 -32.42 -11.04 16.65
C ALA A 24 -31.08 -10.80 15.94
N ALA A 25 -30.01 -10.81 16.73
CA ALA A 25 -28.66 -10.92 16.21
C ALA A 25 -28.61 -12.16 15.32
N ASN A 26 -28.39 -11.96 14.02
CA ASN A 26 -27.98 -13.02 13.13
C ASN A 26 -26.55 -13.40 13.55
N SER A 27 -26.45 -14.37 14.45
CA SER A 27 -25.18 -15.00 14.76
C SER A 27 -24.77 -15.81 13.54
N ASN A 28 -24.02 -15.18 12.61
CA ASN A 28 -23.18 -15.93 11.69
C ASN A 28 -22.18 -16.70 12.56
N LYS A 29 -22.54 -17.92 12.93
CA LYS A 29 -21.57 -18.91 13.38
C LYS A 29 -20.67 -19.16 12.18
N VAL A 30 -19.53 -18.48 12.15
CA VAL A 30 -18.37 -18.97 11.41
C VAL A 30 -18.05 -20.31 12.05
N SER A 31 -18.41 -21.37 11.33
CA SER A 31 -17.95 -22.72 11.65
C SER A 31 -16.45 -22.69 11.44
N ILE A 32 -15.70 -22.54 12.54
CA ILE A 32 -14.27 -22.79 12.56
C ILE A 32 -14.15 -24.28 12.24
N VAL A 33 -13.85 -24.58 10.98
CA VAL A 33 -13.36 -25.89 10.59
C VAL A 33 -12.00 -25.98 11.28
N ALA A 34 -11.99 -26.59 12.46
CA ALA A 34 -10.76 -27.13 13.01
C ALA A 34 -10.16 -28.03 11.91
N PRO A 35 -8.88 -27.89 11.54
CA PRO A 35 -8.25 -28.91 10.74
C PRO A 35 -8.28 -30.18 11.59
N GLU A 36 -9.15 -31.12 11.21
CA GLU A 36 -9.05 -32.48 11.68
C GLU A 36 -7.66 -32.96 11.28
N PHE A 37 -6.76 -33.04 12.26
CA PHE A 37 -5.53 -33.80 12.17
C PHE A 37 -5.91 -35.26 11.93
N ARG A 38 -6.20 -35.61 10.68
CA ARG A 38 -6.34 -36.99 10.25
C ARG A 38 -4.95 -37.56 10.13
N THR A 39 -4.54 -38.23 11.21
CA THR A 39 -3.43 -39.17 11.25
C THR A 39 -3.54 -40.15 10.08
N ALA A 40 -2.82 -39.88 9.00
CA ALA A 40 -2.62 -40.86 7.94
C ALA A 40 -1.62 -41.91 8.45
N ALA A 41 -2.04 -43.16 8.43
CA ALA A 41 -1.26 -44.30 8.86
C ALA A 41 0.05 -44.39 8.06
N VAL A 42 1.17 -44.50 8.79
CA VAL A 42 2.47 -44.88 8.26
C VAL A 42 2.40 -46.35 7.83
N GLN A 43 2.60 -46.63 6.54
CA GLN A 43 2.92 -47.98 6.07
C GLN A 43 4.40 -48.05 5.73
N THR A 44 5.14 -48.76 6.58
CA THR A 44 6.55 -49.07 6.39
C THR A 44 6.68 -50.19 5.35
N LEU A 45 6.97 -49.85 4.10
CA LEU A 45 7.41 -50.81 3.09
C LEU A 45 8.90 -51.08 3.27
N THR A 46 9.23 -52.26 3.79
CA THR A 46 10.60 -52.79 3.83
C THR A 46 11.10 -53.04 2.42
N ALA A 47 11.94 -52.13 1.89
CA ALA A 47 12.75 -52.42 0.72
C ALA A 47 13.91 -53.34 1.14
N ALA A 48 13.90 -54.58 0.64
CA ALA A 48 14.97 -55.53 0.83
C ALA A 48 16.27 -55.00 0.22
N VAL A 49 17.33 -54.92 1.02
CA VAL A 49 18.68 -54.55 0.59
C VAL A 49 19.31 -55.77 -0.08
N THR A 50 19.43 -55.72 -1.41
CA THR A 50 20.25 -56.68 -2.16
C THR A 50 21.70 -56.21 -2.14
N PRO A 51 22.67 -56.97 -1.60
CA PRO A 51 24.08 -56.63 -1.72
C PRO A 51 24.55 -56.91 -3.16
N THR A 52 24.67 -55.87 -3.96
CA THR A 52 25.35 -55.94 -5.27
C THR A 52 26.85 -56.08 -5.04
N LYS A 53 27.44 -57.16 -5.56
CA LYS A 53 28.88 -57.41 -5.55
C LYS A 53 29.63 -56.23 -6.19
N THR A 54 30.47 -55.59 -5.40
CA THR A 54 31.35 -54.49 -5.80
C THR A 54 32.38 -54.99 -6.81
N SER A 55 32.41 -54.41 -8.00
CA SER A 55 33.54 -54.57 -8.94
C SER A 55 34.74 -53.78 -8.43
N MET A 56 35.89 -54.43 -8.43
CA MET A 56 37.21 -53.89 -8.04
C MET A 56 37.58 -52.65 -8.88
N PRO A 57 38.11 -51.57 -8.28
CA PRO A 57 38.54 -50.41 -9.05
C PRO A 57 39.79 -50.74 -9.87
N THR A 58 39.71 -50.51 -11.18
CA THR A 58 40.85 -50.52 -12.09
C THR A 58 41.77 -49.36 -11.73
N GLN A 59 43.05 -49.63 -11.45
CA GLN A 59 44.05 -48.59 -11.24
C GLN A 59 44.27 -47.83 -12.56
N THR A 60 43.74 -46.61 -12.63
CA THR A 60 44.03 -45.64 -13.69
C THR A 60 45.46 -45.14 -13.50
N ALA A 61 46.29 -45.26 -14.53
CA ALA A 61 47.64 -44.71 -14.53
C ALA A 61 47.60 -43.20 -14.25
N THR A 62 48.25 -42.78 -13.18
CA THR A 62 48.39 -41.38 -12.79
C THR A 62 49.25 -40.66 -13.84
N SER A 63 48.62 -39.87 -14.70
CA SER A 63 49.33 -38.96 -15.59
C SER A 63 50.03 -37.88 -14.76
N LEU A 64 51.31 -37.67 -15.05
CA LEU A 64 52.20 -36.65 -14.50
C LEU A 64 51.52 -35.27 -14.44
N PRO A 65 51.77 -34.41 -13.42
CA PRO A 65 51.18 -33.09 -13.35
C PRO A 65 51.57 -32.27 -14.58
N THR A 66 50.60 -32.00 -15.44
CA THR A 66 50.71 -30.93 -16.43
C THR A 66 50.81 -29.62 -15.65
N ILE A 67 51.86 -28.85 -15.89
CA ILE A 67 52.03 -27.52 -15.32
C ILE A 67 50.89 -26.66 -15.87
N THR A 68 49.85 -26.49 -15.07
CA THR A 68 48.75 -25.58 -15.37
C THR A 68 49.32 -24.17 -15.25
N PHE A 69 49.53 -23.51 -16.39
CA PHE A 69 49.66 -22.07 -16.38
C PHE A 69 48.37 -21.52 -15.78
N THR A 70 48.48 -20.93 -14.59
CA THR A 70 47.42 -20.13 -13.98
C THR A 70 46.95 -19.15 -15.05
N PRO A 71 45.66 -19.15 -15.45
CA PRO A 71 45.17 -18.07 -16.29
C PRO A 71 45.46 -16.78 -15.52
N ALA A 72 46.22 -15.88 -16.14
CA ALA A 72 46.37 -14.52 -15.66
C ALA A 72 44.97 -14.00 -15.35
N ALA A 73 44.80 -13.31 -14.22
CA ALA A 73 43.53 -12.71 -13.85
C ALA A 73 42.99 -11.94 -15.05
N THR A 74 42.05 -12.55 -15.76
CA THR A 74 41.24 -11.86 -16.72
C THR A 74 40.47 -10.89 -15.86
N ASN A 75 40.80 -9.60 -15.99
CA ASN A 75 39.91 -8.53 -15.59
C ASN A 75 38.67 -8.69 -16.47
N THR A 76 37.82 -9.66 -16.14
CA THR A 76 36.47 -9.74 -16.64
C THR A 76 35.81 -8.54 -15.97
N PRO A 77 35.46 -7.47 -16.68
CA PRO A 77 34.54 -6.51 -16.11
C PRO A 77 33.29 -7.33 -15.76
N THR A 78 33.03 -7.54 -14.48
CA THR A 78 31.69 -7.88 -14.02
C THR A 78 30.85 -6.71 -14.46
N THR A 79 30.21 -6.84 -15.62
CA THR A 79 29.10 -5.98 -15.98
C THR A 79 28.01 -6.32 -14.97
N THR A 80 28.05 -5.68 -13.80
CA THR A 80 26.82 -5.36 -13.08
C THR A 80 25.88 -4.86 -14.15
N PRO A 81 24.71 -5.48 -14.39
CA PRO A 81 23.75 -4.90 -15.29
C PRO A 81 23.60 -3.46 -14.83
N ALA A 82 24.03 -2.52 -15.66
CA ALA A 82 23.84 -1.11 -15.42
C ALA A 82 22.33 -0.95 -15.51
N TYR A 83 21.66 -1.13 -14.36
CA TYR A 83 20.31 -0.65 -14.16
C TYR A 83 20.34 0.78 -14.69
N PRO A 84 19.45 1.15 -15.63
CA PRO A 84 19.42 2.52 -16.10
C PRO A 84 19.18 3.38 -14.86
N GLU A 85 20.22 4.04 -14.35
CA GLU A 85 20.05 5.09 -13.38
C GLU A 85 19.24 6.15 -14.13
N ILE A 86 17.92 6.07 -13.98
CA ILE A 86 17.00 7.10 -14.40
C ILE A 86 17.24 8.24 -13.43
N HIS A 87 18.28 9.02 -13.73
CA HIS A 87 18.55 10.33 -13.14
C HIS A 87 17.41 11.26 -13.57
N PHE A 88 16.25 11.11 -12.91
CA PHE A 88 15.25 12.16 -12.91
C PHE A 88 15.87 13.33 -12.16
N SER A 89 16.17 14.41 -12.88
CA SER A 89 16.48 15.69 -12.27
C SER A 89 15.37 16.00 -11.27
N LEU A 90 15.70 15.96 -9.98
CA LEU A 90 14.87 16.50 -8.91
C LEU A 90 14.92 18.03 -9.04
N ASP A 91 14.32 18.55 -10.10
CA ASP A 91 13.78 19.90 -10.06
C ASP A 91 12.54 19.82 -9.15
N ILE A 92 12.78 19.66 -7.85
CA ILE A 92 11.78 20.00 -6.84
C ILE A 92 11.64 21.51 -7.01
N PRO A 93 10.51 22.04 -7.53
CA PRO A 93 10.27 23.45 -7.36
C PRO A 93 10.29 23.69 -5.85
N SER A 94 11.28 24.46 -5.40
CA SER A 94 11.23 25.11 -4.10
C SER A 94 9.79 25.57 -3.89
N ALA A 95 9.18 25.22 -2.76
CA ALA A 95 7.77 25.46 -2.44
C ALA A 95 7.37 26.95 -2.40
N ASN A 96 8.19 27.83 -2.97
CA ASN A 96 7.94 29.22 -3.24
C ASN A 96 7.64 29.43 -4.73
N GLY A 97 6.42 29.11 -5.15
CA GLY A 97 5.78 29.88 -6.22
C GLY A 97 5.20 29.09 -7.38
N VAL A 98 4.07 28.41 -7.17
CA VAL A 98 2.98 28.27 -8.17
C VAL A 98 1.63 28.03 -7.47
N ALA A 99 1.27 28.93 -6.56
CA ALA A 99 -0.13 29.08 -6.18
C ALA A 99 -0.41 30.58 -6.20
N ALA A 100 -1.09 31.08 -7.24
CA ALA A 100 -1.78 32.36 -7.08
C ALA A 100 -2.70 32.17 -5.88
N ALA A 101 -2.34 32.74 -4.71
CA ALA A 101 -2.93 32.38 -3.44
C ALA A 101 -4.46 32.34 -3.55
N ASP A 102 -5.04 31.15 -3.56
CA ASP A 102 -6.43 31.01 -3.19
C ASP A 102 -6.47 31.33 -1.70
N SER A 103 -6.70 32.61 -1.40
CA SER A 103 -6.48 33.15 -0.06
C SER A 103 -7.34 32.49 1.01
N CYS A 104 -8.43 31.80 0.62
CA CYS A 104 -9.31 31.11 1.56
C CYS A 104 -9.13 29.59 1.59
N ASN A 105 -8.76 28.94 0.49
CA ASN A 105 -8.49 27.51 0.47
C ASN A 105 -7.06 27.23 0.92
N ARG A 106 -6.91 26.54 2.06
CA ARG A 106 -5.61 26.14 2.60
C ARG A 106 -5.71 24.74 3.17
N SER A 107 -4.63 23.99 3.07
CA SER A 107 -4.48 22.69 3.70
C SER A 107 -3.14 22.62 4.42
N THR A 108 -3.10 21.78 5.45
CA THR A 108 -1.86 21.33 6.10
C THR A 108 -1.86 19.82 6.09
N PHE A 109 -0.76 19.23 5.64
CA PHE A 109 -0.52 17.80 5.70
C PHE A 109 -0.28 17.39 7.17
N LEU A 110 -0.96 16.33 7.62
CA LEU A 110 -0.78 15.81 8.97
C LEU A 110 0.09 14.56 8.99
N ARG A 111 -0.19 13.60 8.10
CA ARG A 111 0.52 12.31 8.01
C ARG A 111 0.06 11.46 6.84
N ASP A 112 0.91 10.51 6.47
CA ASP A 112 0.49 9.34 5.69
C ASP A 112 -0.43 8.46 6.53
N VAL A 113 -1.55 8.08 5.94
CA VAL A 113 -2.44 7.04 6.48
C VAL A 113 -2.08 5.71 5.85
N THR A 114 -1.86 5.71 4.53
CA THR A 114 -1.29 4.59 3.78
C THR A 114 -0.40 5.12 2.67
N ILE A 115 0.15 4.16 1.93
CA ILE A 115 1.54 3.71 1.88
C ILE A 115 2.56 4.64 2.55
N LYS A 116 3.36 4.10 3.49
CA LYS A 116 4.49 4.85 4.09
C LYS A 116 5.61 5.00 3.07
N ASP A 117 6.42 6.03 3.21
CA ASP A 117 7.56 6.22 2.32
C ASP A 117 8.54 5.05 2.40
N GLY A 118 9.05 4.63 1.23
CA GLY A 118 9.98 3.52 1.11
C GLY A 118 9.34 2.14 1.16
N THR A 119 8.00 2.04 1.20
CA THR A 119 7.32 0.74 1.11
C THR A 119 7.71 0.03 -0.19
N VAL A 120 8.11 -1.23 -0.08
CA VAL A 120 8.41 -2.11 -1.22
C VAL A 120 7.11 -2.66 -1.80
N LEU A 121 6.94 -2.58 -3.11
CA LEU A 121 5.81 -3.09 -3.87
C LEU A 121 6.31 -3.92 -5.06
N MET A 122 5.50 -4.87 -5.53
CA MET A 122 5.84 -5.64 -6.72
C MET A 122 5.71 -4.77 -7.99
N PRO A 123 6.44 -5.10 -9.08
CA PRO A 123 6.23 -4.51 -10.39
C PRO A 123 4.74 -4.58 -10.82
N GLY A 124 4.19 -3.46 -11.27
CA GLY A 124 2.80 -3.37 -11.72
C GLY A 124 1.74 -3.46 -10.62
N GLU A 125 2.14 -3.49 -9.33
CA GLU A 125 1.20 -3.58 -8.22
C GLU A 125 0.34 -2.31 -8.08
N THR A 126 -0.98 -2.48 -8.05
CA THR A 126 -1.90 -1.37 -7.77
C THR A 126 -2.03 -1.13 -6.28
N PHE A 127 -1.93 0.11 -5.83
CA PHE A 127 -2.03 0.48 -4.43
C PHE A 127 -2.85 1.76 -4.21
N LYS A 128 -3.30 1.94 -2.96
CA LYS A 128 -4.07 3.11 -2.54
C LYS A 128 -3.26 3.95 -1.56
N LYS A 129 -2.81 5.12 -2.02
CA LYS A 129 -2.18 6.14 -1.18
C LYS A 129 -3.26 6.96 -0.48
N ILE A 130 -3.10 7.19 0.82
CA ILE A 130 -4.03 8.01 1.60
C ILE A 130 -3.22 8.97 2.46
N TRP A 131 -3.45 10.27 2.27
CA TRP A 131 -2.90 11.32 3.12
C TRP A 131 -4.00 11.89 4.00
N ARG A 132 -3.68 12.22 5.25
CA ARG A 132 -4.56 12.99 6.12
C ARG A 132 -4.18 14.46 6.07
N PHE A 133 -5.16 15.30 5.78
CA PHE A 133 -5.02 16.75 5.79
C PHE A 133 -5.93 17.40 6.85
N GLU A 134 -5.57 18.61 7.25
CA GLU A 134 -6.45 19.56 7.93
C GLU A 134 -6.80 20.73 7.02
N ASN A 135 -8.06 21.16 7.03
CA ASN A 135 -8.48 22.42 6.42
C ASN A 135 -8.12 23.59 7.34
N THR A 136 -6.96 24.18 7.10
CA THR A 136 -6.48 25.38 7.81
C THR A 136 -6.91 26.69 7.14
N GLY A 137 -7.80 26.60 6.15
CA GLY A 137 -8.37 27.73 5.42
C GLY A 137 -9.62 28.32 6.08
N SER A 138 -10.21 29.32 5.43
CA SER A 138 -11.51 29.88 5.80
C SER A 138 -12.64 29.39 4.90
N CYS A 139 -12.33 28.79 3.76
CA CYS A 139 -13.30 28.16 2.87
C CYS A 139 -13.47 26.68 3.21
N ALA A 140 -14.71 26.18 3.16
CA ALA A 140 -14.95 24.75 3.23
C ALA A 140 -14.61 24.10 1.89
N TRP A 141 -13.87 22.98 1.94
CA TRP A 141 -13.64 22.18 0.74
C TRP A 141 -14.95 21.49 0.36
N LYS A 142 -15.27 21.52 -0.93
CA LYS A 142 -16.49 20.95 -1.49
C LYS A 142 -16.19 19.59 -2.12
N LYS A 143 -17.25 18.86 -2.45
CA LYS A 143 -17.14 17.50 -2.99
C LYS A 143 -16.39 17.42 -4.31
N ASP A 144 -16.50 18.46 -5.13
CA ASP A 144 -15.89 18.64 -6.46
C ASP A 144 -14.44 19.13 -6.42
N TYR A 145 -13.85 19.26 -5.22
CA TYR A 145 -12.42 19.53 -5.07
C TYR A 145 -11.63 18.28 -5.44
N ASN A 146 -10.39 18.45 -5.85
CA ASN A 146 -9.59 17.37 -6.43
C ASN A 146 -8.23 17.26 -5.74
N ILE A 147 -7.59 16.11 -5.88
CA ILE A 147 -6.14 15.97 -5.78
C ILE A 147 -5.57 15.84 -7.19
N ILE A 148 -4.57 16.66 -7.50
CA ILE A 148 -3.98 16.80 -8.83
C ILE A 148 -2.48 16.51 -8.79
N PHE A 149 -1.98 15.99 -9.91
CA PHE A 149 -0.55 15.72 -10.09
C PHE A 149 0.22 17.04 -10.27
N VAL A 150 1.38 17.13 -9.63
CA VAL A 150 2.28 18.30 -9.71
C VAL A 150 3.53 17.96 -10.52
N SER A 151 4.27 16.94 -10.10
CA SER A 151 5.56 16.57 -10.71
C SER A 151 6.03 15.17 -10.26
N GLY A 152 7.17 14.72 -10.78
CA GLY A 152 7.73 13.38 -10.49
C GLY A 152 7.15 12.30 -11.39
N LEU A 153 6.95 11.10 -10.85
CA LEU A 153 6.31 10.00 -11.55
C LEU A 153 4.84 9.86 -11.11
N LYS A 154 3.93 9.88 -12.09
CA LYS A 154 2.47 9.83 -11.83
C LYS A 154 1.98 8.46 -11.35
N MET A 155 2.74 7.39 -11.61
CA MET A 155 2.38 6.00 -11.22
C MET A 155 0.95 5.65 -11.67
N ASP A 156 0.61 5.95 -12.93
CA ASP A 156 -0.75 5.85 -13.51
C ASP A 156 -1.88 6.54 -12.74
N GLY A 157 -1.55 7.40 -11.78
CA GLY A 157 -2.51 8.19 -11.04
C GLY A 157 -3.24 9.16 -11.95
N GLU A 158 -4.50 9.44 -11.64
CA GLU A 158 -5.29 10.45 -12.32
C GLU A 158 -5.84 11.47 -11.33
N THR A 159 -6.20 12.65 -11.84
CA THR A 159 -6.90 13.66 -11.04
C THR A 159 -8.14 13.01 -10.41
N THR A 160 -8.21 13.06 -9.08
CA THR A 160 -9.24 12.36 -8.32
C THR A 160 -10.01 13.33 -7.46
N THR A 161 -11.33 13.30 -7.61
CA THR A 161 -12.25 14.10 -6.80
C THR A 161 -12.31 13.60 -5.36
N ILE A 162 -12.21 14.51 -4.38
CA ILE A 162 -12.15 14.16 -2.97
C ILE A 162 -13.47 13.62 -2.42
N ASN A 163 -14.60 13.97 -3.07
CA ASN A 163 -15.97 13.52 -2.76
C ASN A 163 -16.42 13.78 -1.31
N GLN A 164 -15.81 14.77 -0.66
CA GLN A 164 -16.02 15.08 0.76
C GLN A 164 -16.28 16.57 0.95
N TYR A 165 -17.08 16.91 1.95
CA TYR A 165 -17.21 18.28 2.44
C TYR A 165 -16.35 18.43 3.70
N VAL A 166 -15.43 19.39 3.72
CA VAL A 166 -14.48 19.56 4.82
C VAL A 166 -14.51 21.02 5.28
N ALA A 167 -15.16 21.26 6.43
CA ALA A 167 -15.23 22.59 7.02
C ALA A 167 -13.86 23.06 7.55
N PRO A 168 -13.65 24.38 7.70
CA PRO A 168 -12.47 24.92 8.39
C PRO A 168 -12.22 24.27 9.76
N GLY A 169 -10.95 23.96 10.05
CA GLY A 169 -10.49 23.28 11.26
C GLY A 169 -10.87 21.80 11.34
N LYS A 170 -11.32 21.18 10.24
CA LYS A 170 -11.62 19.74 10.16
C LYS A 170 -10.60 19.00 9.32
N THR A 171 -10.46 17.72 9.62
CA THR A 171 -9.53 16.82 8.93
C THR A 171 -10.25 15.94 7.93
N ALA A 172 -9.54 15.53 6.86
CA ALA A 172 -10.04 14.56 5.90
C ALA A 172 -8.92 13.63 5.41
N ASP A 173 -9.31 12.40 5.09
CA ASP A 173 -8.45 11.42 4.45
C ASP A 173 -8.71 11.48 2.94
N ILE A 174 -7.68 11.87 2.19
CA ILE A 174 -7.75 12.04 0.75
C ILE A 174 -6.97 10.89 0.13
N HIS A 175 -7.64 10.17 -0.78
CA HIS A 175 -7.12 8.94 -1.34
C HIS A 175 -6.86 9.05 -2.84
N LEU A 176 -5.86 8.31 -3.29
CA LEU A 176 -5.46 8.22 -4.68
C LEU A 176 -5.11 6.77 -5.01
N ALA A 177 -5.63 6.28 -6.14
CA ALA A 177 -5.26 4.98 -6.69
C ALA A 177 -4.07 5.16 -7.63
N LEU A 178 -3.06 4.32 -7.47
CA LEU A 178 -1.79 4.37 -8.19
C LEU A 178 -1.36 2.95 -8.57
N THR A 179 -0.46 2.85 -9.55
CA THR A 179 0.16 1.60 -10.00
C THR A 179 1.67 1.75 -9.96
N ALA A 180 2.34 0.83 -9.26
CA ALA A 180 3.79 0.76 -9.23
C ALA A 180 4.35 0.50 -10.64
N PRO A 181 5.47 1.14 -11.04
CA PRO A 181 6.10 0.85 -12.33
C PRO A 181 6.45 -0.63 -12.50
N ASP A 182 6.49 -1.12 -13.74
CA ASP A 182 6.91 -2.50 -14.06
C ASP A 182 8.42 -2.72 -13.96
N VAL A 183 9.17 -1.68 -13.59
CA VAL A 183 10.63 -1.72 -13.43
C VAL A 183 10.95 -1.50 -11.96
N GLU A 184 11.90 -2.29 -11.44
CA GLU A 184 12.43 -2.10 -10.10
C GLU A 184 12.99 -0.69 -9.92
N GLY A 185 13.13 -0.18 -8.70
CA GLY A 185 13.70 1.14 -8.42
C GLY A 185 12.94 1.94 -7.39
N THR A 186 13.45 3.13 -7.02
CA THR A 186 12.76 4.05 -6.11
C THR A 186 12.06 5.15 -6.90
N PHE A 187 10.76 5.32 -6.66
CA PHE A 187 9.93 6.25 -7.42
C PHE A 187 9.20 7.20 -6.48
N THR A 188 9.11 8.48 -6.88
CA THR A 188 8.40 9.52 -6.12
C THR A 188 7.44 10.28 -7.01
N GLY A 189 6.21 10.48 -6.56
CA GLY A 189 5.19 11.31 -7.22
C GLY A 189 4.70 12.42 -6.30
N TYR A 190 4.57 13.65 -6.81
CA TYR A 190 4.15 14.83 -6.06
C TYR A 190 2.74 15.28 -6.44
N TRP A 191 1.93 15.59 -5.43
CA TRP A 191 0.49 15.84 -5.55
C TRP A 191 0.07 17.02 -4.69
N MET A 192 -1.02 17.69 -5.07
CA MET A 192 -1.57 18.84 -4.34
C MET A 192 -3.11 18.85 -4.43
N LEU A 193 -3.78 19.41 -3.43
CA LEU A 193 -5.21 19.67 -3.51
C LEU A 193 -5.53 20.83 -4.45
N ALA A 194 -6.64 20.74 -5.18
CA ALA A 194 -7.13 21.78 -6.07
C ALA A 194 -8.62 22.03 -5.86
N ASN A 195 -9.02 23.29 -6.04
CA ASN A 195 -10.42 23.68 -5.93
C ASN A 195 -11.24 23.25 -7.17
N GLU A 196 -12.51 23.65 -7.25
CA GLU A 196 -13.42 23.30 -8.35
C GLU A 196 -12.97 23.81 -9.73
N ASN A 197 -12.05 24.76 -9.78
CA ASN A 197 -11.48 25.32 -11.01
C ASN A 197 -10.07 24.76 -11.28
N GLU A 198 -9.73 23.61 -10.69
CA GLU A 198 -8.41 22.95 -10.79
C GLU A 198 -7.24 23.82 -10.31
N LYS A 199 -7.53 24.85 -9.52
CA LYS A 199 -6.50 25.73 -8.97
C LYS A 199 -5.92 25.09 -7.70
N GLY A 200 -4.65 24.72 -7.78
CA GLY A 200 -3.90 24.13 -6.66
C GLY A 200 -3.83 25.05 -5.43
N PHE A 201 -3.92 24.46 -4.24
CA PHE A 201 -3.81 25.16 -2.95
C PHE A 201 -3.19 24.27 -1.86
N GLY A 202 -2.65 24.93 -0.83
CA GLY A 202 -2.05 24.27 0.33
C GLY A 202 -0.68 23.67 0.05
N GLU A 203 -0.36 22.60 0.77
CA GLU A 203 0.95 21.94 0.71
C GLU A 203 1.01 20.90 -0.41
N VAL A 204 2.19 20.79 -1.06
CA VAL A 204 2.51 19.65 -1.92
C VAL A 204 2.86 18.47 -1.03
N VAL A 205 2.21 17.33 -1.26
CA VAL A 205 2.54 16.04 -0.63
C VAL A 205 3.17 15.11 -1.65
N TYR A 206 3.78 14.03 -1.18
CA TYR A 206 4.37 13.03 -2.07
C TYR A 206 4.03 11.61 -1.64
N VAL A 207 4.28 10.68 -2.56
CA VAL A 207 4.36 9.25 -2.31
C VAL A 207 5.71 8.77 -2.81
N GLN A 208 6.44 8.05 -1.98
CA GLN A 208 7.67 7.37 -2.38
C GLN A 208 7.56 5.87 -2.14
N ILE A 209 7.79 5.08 -3.18
CA ILE A 209 7.79 3.62 -3.13
C ILE A 209 9.11 3.07 -3.66
N VAL A 210 9.43 1.85 -3.25
CA VAL A 210 10.46 1.02 -3.86
C VAL A 210 9.74 -0.09 -4.62
N VAL A 211 10.14 -0.35 -5.86
CA VAL A 211 9.69 -1.52 -6.61
C VAL A 211 10.82 -2.53 -6.62
N SER A 212 10.55 -3.74 -6.18
CA SER A 212 11.49 -4.86 -6.26
C SER A 212 10.74 -6.19 -6.28
N GLU A 213 11.30 -7.19 -6.96
CA GLU A 213 10.82 -8.58 -6.93
C GLU A 213 11.36 -9.38 -5.72
N ASP A 214 12.35 -8.83 -5.02
CA ASP A 214 12.94 -9.45 -3.83
C ASP A 214 12.05 -9.19 -2.61
N GLU A 215 11.32 -10.22 -2.15
CA GLU A 215 10.69 -10.17 -0.83
C GLU A 215 11.82 -10.09 0.21
N GLU A 216 11.87 -9.01 1.01
CA GLU A 216 12.74 -8.96 2.18
C GLU A 216 12.32 -10.08 3.13
N ASP A 217 12.99 -11.23 3.03
CA ASP A 217 12.98 -12.28 4.04
C ASP A 217 13.46 -11.64 5.35
N GLU A 218 12.55 -11.15 6.19
CA GLU A 218 12.86 -10.79 7.57
C GLU A 218 13.43 -12.05 8.26
N GLU A 219 14.75 -12.16 8.31
CA GLU A 219 15.45 -13.23 9.00
C GLU A 219 15.05 -13.20 10.48
N PRO A 220 14.47 -14.28 11.04
CA PRO A 220 14.06 -14.27 12.43
C PRO A 220 15.29 -14.28 13.35
N GLU A 221 15.40 -13.26 14.22
CA GLU A 221 16.40 -13.21 15.32
C GLU A 221 16.25 -14.36 16.33
#